data_AF-A0A182SWG8-F1
#
_entry.id   AF-A0A182SWG8-F1
#
_cell.length_a   1.000
_cell.length_b   1.000
_cell.length_c   1.000
_cell.angle_alpha   90.00
_cell.angle_beta   90.00
_cell.angle_gamma   90.00
#
_symmetry.space_group_name_H-M   'P 1'
#
loop_
_entity.id
_entity.type
_entity.pdbx_description
1 polymer ?
#
loop_
_entity_poly.entity_id
_entity_poly.type
_entity_poly.pdbx_seq_one_letter_code
_entity_poly.pdbx_strand_id
1 'polypeptide(L)'
;VVKQFIDRINSTNNDSNRKAVTPAIAARFLLARKYDITRAMALYEQHELIRQREGLYGFDPLNEPLRAELETGKFTILPGRDASGAAIALFTANLHYPMTVTHKTTLQGVVYQLDVALQSTETQKAGLVFIYDMSTSKYSNFDYDLSQKILTLLKVR
;
A
#
# COMPACT_ATOMS: atom_id res chain seq x y z
N VAL A 1 -9.22 22.80 6.37
CA VAL A 1 -8.82 21.80 5.36
C VAL A 1 -9.22 20.37 5.72
N VAL A 2 -8.72 19.80 6.84
CA VAL A 2 -9.06 18.40 7.23
C VAL A 2 -10.56 18.20 7.45
N LYS A 3 -11.23 19.10 8.18
CA LYS A 3 -12.71 19.07 8.35
C LYS A 3 -13.45 19.17 7.01
N GLN A 4 -13.07 20.14 6.17
CA GLN A 4 -13.66 20.29 4.81
C GLN A 4 -13.49 19.04 3.94
N PHE A 5 -12.38 18.30 4.05
CA PHE A 5 -12.18 17.04 3.34
C PHE A 5 -13.12 15.94 3.87
N ILE A 6 -13.23 15.81 5.19
CA ILE A 6 -14.13 14.84 5.84
C ILE A 6 -15.59 15.16 5.51
N ASP A 7 -15.99 16.42 5.63
CA ASP A 7 -17.35 16.88 5.36
C ASP A 7 -17.74 16.62 3.90
N ARG A 8 -16.80 16.81 2.97
CA ARG A 8 -17.03 16.60 1.53
C ARG A 8 -17.05 15.12 1.14
N ILE A 9 -16.26 14.26 1.80
CA ILE A 9 -16.37 12.79 1.61
C ILE A 9 -17.71 12.29 2.15
N ASN A 10 -18.13 12.76 3.32
CA ASN A 10 -19.39 12.35 3.93
C ASN A 10 -20.62 12.89 3.19
N SER A 11 -20.54 14.09 2.58
CA SER A 11 -21.64 14.66 1.79
C SER A 11 -21.84 14.02 0.42
N THR A 12 -20.81 13.37 -0.12
CA THR A 12 -20.83 12.78 -1.47
C THR A 12 -21.27 11.31 -1.46
N ASN A 13 -21.35 10.67 -0.28
CA ASN A 13 -21.55 9.23 -0.15
C ASN A 13 -22.85 8.88 0.59
N ASN A 14 -23.78 8.23 -0.12
CA ASN A 14 -25.02 7.64 0.41
C ASN A 14 -24.84 6.22 0.97
N ASP A 15 -23.60 5.74 1.09
CA ASP A 15 -23.31 4.34 1.39
C ASP A 15 -23.02 4.14 2.88
N SER A 16 -24.04 3.72 3.62
CA SER A 16 -24.08 3.59 5.09
C SER A 16 -23.06 2.60 5.69
N ASN A 17 -22.33 1.85 4.84
CA ASN A 17 -21.49 0.74 5.25
C ASN A 17 -19.98 1.02 5.19
N ARG A 18 -19.57 2.23 4.77
CA ARG A 18 -18.14 2.63 4.77
C ARG A 18 -17.74 3.22 6.12
N LYS A 19 -16.66 2.69 6.72
CA LYS A 19 -16.08 3.22 7.97
C LYS A 19 -15.76 4.71 7.80
N ALA A 20 -16.22 5.54 8.74
CA ALA A 20 -15.96 6.97 8.75
C ALA A 20 -14.46 7.26 8.67
N VAL A 21 -14.07 8.17 7.76
CA VAL A 21 -12.68 8.57 7.59
C VAL A 21 -12.20 9.29 8.84
N THR A 22 -11.20 8.72 9.52
CA THR A 22 -10.62 9.38 10.69
C THR A 22 -9.78 10.59 10.26
N PRO A 23 -9.64 11.61 11.14
CA PRO A 23 -8.79 12.77 10.85
C PRO A 23 -7.35 12.41 10.49
N ALA A 24 -6.82 11.31 11.04
CA ALA A 24 -5.49 10.81 10.73
C ALA A 24 -5.39 10.31 9.28
N ILE A 25 -6.41 9.59 8.79
CA ILE A 25 -6.46 9.13 7.39
C ILE A 25 -6.60 10.33 6.46
N ALA A 26 -7.53 11.25 6.75
CA ALA A 26 -7.70 12.48 5.98
C ALA A 26 -6.41 13.31 5.87
N ALA A 27 -5.66 13.44 6.97
CA ALA A 27 -4.38 14.14 6.98
C ALA A 27 -3.34 13.49 6.05
N ARG A 28 -3.27 12.14 5.97
CA ARG A 28 -2.34 11.43 5.08
C ARG A 28 -2.59 11.75 3.60
N PHE A 29 -3.85 11.68 3.17
CA PHE A 29 -4.23 11.97 1.77
C PHE A 29 -4.00 13.44 1.41
N LEU A 30 -4.29 14.35 2.34
CA LEU A 30 -4.02 15.78 2.15
C LEU A 30 -2.52 16.08 2.07
N LEU A 31 -1.70 15.50 2.96
CA LEU A 31 -0.25 15.66 2.93
C LEU A 31 0.34 15.18 1.60
N ALA A 32 -0.11 14.02 1.10
CA ALA A 32 0.33 13.46 -0.18
C ALA A 32 0.00 14.34 -1.40
N ARG A 33 -0.95 15.28 -1.29
CA ARG A 33 -1.34 16.21 -2.37
C ARG A 33 -1.10 17.67 -2.00
N LYS A 34 -0.19 17.96 -1.07
CA LYS A 34 0.15 19.33 -0.63
C LYS A 34 -1.08 20.14 -0.24
N TYR A 35 -2.02 19.49 0.46
CA TYR A 35 -3.30 20.04 0.93
C TYR A 35 -4.32 20.42 -0.15
N ASP A 36 -4.14 19.93 -1.39
CA ASP A 36 -5.15 20.05 -2.44
C ASP A 36 -6.31 19.07 -2.19
N ILE A 37 -7.48 19.62 -1.86
CA ILE A 37 -8.66 18.84 -1.48
C ILE A 37 -9.16 17.98 -2.65
N THR A 38 -9.27 18.53 -3.84
CA THR A 38 -9.83 17.82 -5.02
C THR A 38 -8.94 16.66 -5.42
N ARG A 39 -7.62 16.88 -5.48
CA ARG A 39 -6.68 15.81 -5.80
C ARG A 39 -6.57 14.77 -4.70
N ALA A 40 -6.64 15.18 -3.43
CA ALA A 40 -6.68 14.24 -2.31
C ALA A 40 -7.93 13.36 -2.32
N MET A 41 -9.08 13.90 -2.76
CA MET A 41 -10.33 13.14 -2.88
C MET A 41 -10.25 12.10 -3.99
N ALA A 42 -9.76 12.48 -5.17
CA ALA A 42 -9.55 11.53 -6.27
C ALA A 42 -8.59 10.40 -5.86
N LEU A 43 -7.52 10.72 -5.12
CA LEU A 43 -6.60 9.72 -4.58
C LEU A 43 -7.28 8.79 -3.57
N TYR A 44 -8.12 9.32 -2.68
CA TYR A 44 -8.87 8.54 -1.70
C TYR A 44 -9.86 7.59 -2.38
N GLU A 45 -10.65 8.07 -3.34
CA GLU A 45 -11.60 7.24 -4.09
C GLU A 45 -10.90 6.13 -4.87
N GLN A 46 -9.78 6.45 -5.53
CA GLN A 46 -9.00 5.45 -6.26
C GLN A 46 -8.42 4.40 -5.30
N HIS A 47 -7.86 4.83 -4.16
CA HIS A 47 -7.35 3.93 -3.13
C HIS A 47 -8.45 2.98 -2.62
N GLU A 48 -9.63 3.51 -2.36
CA GLU A 48 -10.79 2.76 -1.91
C GLU A 48 -11.35 1.78 -2.97
N LEU A 49 -11.40 2.20 -4.25
CA LEU A 49 -11.81 1.33 -5.35
C LEU A 49 -10.84 0.17 -5.56
N ILE A 50 -9.54 0.43 -5.49
CA ILE A 50 -8.52 -0.63 -5.60
C ILE A 50 -8.66 -1.59 -4.41
N ARG A 51 -8.89 -1.06 -3.20
CA ARG A 51 -9.10 -1.93 -2.04
C ARG A 51 -10.35 -2.78 -2.16
N GLN A 52 -11.46 -2.25 -2.67
CA GLN A 52 -12.67 -3.05 -2.93
C GLN A 52 -12.43 -4.11 -4.00
N ARG A 53 -11.85 -3.73 -5.13
CA ARG A 53 -11.60 -4.65 -6.26
C ARG A 53 -10.71 -5.81 -5.87
N GLU A 54 -9.62 -5.55 -5.16
CA GLU A 54 -8.63 -6.56 -4.80
C GLU A 54 -9.00 -7.29 -3.48
N GLY A 55 -10.13 -6.93 -2.84
CA GLY A 55 -10.55 -7.51 -1.56
C GLY A 55 -9.55 -7.21 -0.45
N LEU A 56 -9.03 -5.97 -0.44
CA LEU A 56 -7.96 -5.49 0.42
C LEU A 56 -8.47 -4.92 1.77
N TYR A 57 -9.57 -5.46 2.32
CA TYR A 57 -10.10 -5.07 3.63
C TYR A 57 -9.94 -6.16 4.69
N GLY A 58 -9.50 -5.76 5.89
CA GLY A 58 -9.66 -6.55 7.11
C GLY A 58 -8.86 -7.85 7.19
N PHE A 59 -7.70 -7.95 6.52
CA PHE A 59 -6.83 -9.11 6.72
C PHE A 59 -6.15 -9.02 8.07
N ASP A 60 -6.07 -10.18 8.71
CA ASP A 60 -5.31 -10.39 9.93
C ASP A 60 -3.91 -10.93 9.56
N PRO A 61 -2.82 -10.21 9.88
CA PRO A 61 -1.47 -10.66 9.62
C PRO A 61 -1.09 -11.94 10.40
N LEU A 62 -1.90 -12.35 11.37
CA LEU A 62 -1.69 -13.58 12.15
C LEU A 62 -2.40 -14.80 11.54
N ASN A 63 -3.30 -14.60 10.57
CA ASN A 63 -4.04 -15.69 9.93
C ASN A 63 -3.37 -16.17 8.65
N GLU A 64 -3.44 -17.48 8.42
CA GLU A 64 -3.09 -18.09 7.14
C GLU A 64 -4.07 -17.66 6.04
N PRO A 65 -3.61 -17.46 4.79
CA PRO A 65 -2.25 -17.67 4.27
C PRO A 65 -1.33 -16.43 4.37
N LEU A 66 -1.81 -15.31 4.93
CA LEU A 66 -1.07 -14.05 4.95
C LEU A 66 0.14 -14.10 5.88
N ARG A 67 0.01 -14.77 7.03
CA ARG A 67 1.11 -14.94 7.98
C ARG A 67 2.31 -15.64 7.33
N ALA A 68 2.13 -16.82 6.74
CA ALA A 68 3.19 -17.51 6.02
C ALA A 68 3.82 -16.65 4.91
N GLU A 69 3.00 -15.86 4.20
CA GLU A 69 3.49 -14.93 3.18
C GLU A 69 4.38 -13.83 3.76
N LEU A 70 4.00 -13.24 4.90
CA LEU A 70 4.82 -12.25 5.61
C LEU A 70 6.11 -12.87 6.17
N GLU A 71 6.04 -14.10 6.67
CA GLU A 71 7.19 -14.87 7.16
C GLU A 71 8.20 -15.18 6.04
N THR A 72 7.76 -15.26 4.77
CA THR A 72 8.72 -15.43 3.65
C THR A 72 9.71 -14.28 3.53
N GLY A 73 9.37 -13.09 4.01
CA GLY A 73 10.21 -11.90 3.90
C GLY A 73 10.44 -11.41 2.47
N LYS A 74 9.74 -11.97 1.46
CA LYS A 74 9.93 -11.58 0.05
C LYS A 74 9.63 -10.11 -0.21
N PHE A 75 8.76 -9.51 0.60
CA PHE A 75 8.60 -8.08 0.70
C PHE A 75 8.97 -7.67 2.11
N THR A 76 9.83 -6.66 2.27
CA THR A 76 10.22 -6.16 3.58
C THR A 76 10.50 -4.67 3.55
N ILE A 77 10.17 -3.96 4.63
CA ILE A 77 10.60 -2.59 4.85
C ILE A 77 11.89 -2.64 5.67
N LEU A 78 12.98 -2.18 5.08
CA LEU A 78 14.27 -2.19 5.75
C LEU A 78 14.27 -1.20 6.93
N PRO A 79 14.98 -1.53 8.03
CA PRO A 79 15.13 -0.61 9.16
C PRO A 79 15.96 0.63 8.81
N GLY A 80 16.79 0.54 7.77
CA GLY A 80 17.55 1.65 7.23
C GLY A 80 16.71 2.56 6.34
N ARG A 81 16.99 3.86 6.39
CA ARG A 81 16.44 4.88 5.49
C ARG A 81 17.50 5.30 4.48
N ASP A 82 17.07 5.84 3.35
CA ASP A 82 17.99 6.45 2.40
C ASP A 82 18.55 7.80 2.92
N ALA A 83 19.46 8.41 2.17
CA ALA A 83 20.04 9.71 2.53
C ALA A 83 19.03 10.87 2.61
N SER A 84 17.83 10.71 2.02
CA SER A 84 16.73 11.67 2.07
C SER A 84 15.74 11.42 3.22
N GLY A 85 15.89 10.30 3.94
CA GLY A 85 14.99 9.84 5.00
C GLY A 85 13.84 8.96 4.52
N ALA A 86 13.80 8.60 3.24
CA ALA A 86 12.77 7.74 2.67
C ALA A 86 12.92 6.30 3.19
N ALA A 87 11.78 5.66 3.47
CA ALA A 87 11.78 4.25 3.86
C ALA A 87 12.12 3.38 2.65
N ILE A 88 12.92 2.34 2.85
CA ILE A 88 13.33 1.44 1.76
C ILE A 88 12.48 0.17 1.81
N ALA A 89 11.68 -0.06 0.78
CA ALA A 89 10.95 -1.29 0.57
C ALA A 89 11.72 -2.18 -0.40
N LEU A 90 12.00 -3.41 0.01
CA LEU A 90 12.70 -4.40 -0.79
C LEU A 90 11.72 -5.50 -1.20
N PHE A 91 11.65 -5.79 -2.50
CA PHE A 91 10.96 -6.96 -3.03
C PHE A 91 12.00 -7.93 -3.62
N THR A 92 12.17 -9.09 -2.99
CA THR A 92 13.11 -10.11 -3.41
C THR A 92 12.40 -11.15 -4.28
N ALA A 93 12.63 -11.07 -5.59
CA ALA A 93 11.89 -11.86 -6.56
C ALA A 93 12.21 -13.36 -6.50
N ASN A 94 13.42 -13.74 -6.09
CA ASN A 94 13.79 -15.15 -5.95
C ASN A 94 12.94 -15.92 -4.90
N LEU A 95 12.37 -15.22 -3.91
CA LEU A 95 11.47 -15.77 -2.89
C LEU A 95 10.01 -15.78 -3.33
N HIS A 96 9.70 -15.19 -4.49
CA HIS A 96 8.36 -15.18 -5.04
C HIS A 96 8.09 -16.44 -5.87
N TYR A 97 7.13 -17.26 -5.43
CA TYR A 97 6.70 -18.47 -6.11
C TYR A 97 5.21 -18.38 -6.43
N PRO A 98 4.85 -17.92 -7.65
CA PRO A 98 3.45 -17.75 -8.07
C PRO A 98 2.63 -19.05 -8.03
N MET A 99 3.29 -20.20 -8.16
CA MET A 99 2.66 -21.52 -8.17
C MET A 99 2.21 -21.99 -6.77
N THR A 100 2.80 -21.44 -5.71
CA THR A 100 2.52 -21.85 -4.33
C THR A 100 1.68 -20.84 -3.57
N VAL A 101 1.81 -19.54 -3.90
CA VAL A 101 1.06 -18.47 -3.23
C VAL A 101 0.28 -17.67 -4.27
N THR A 102 -1.01 -17.45 -3.98
CA THR A 102 -1.85 -16.65 -4.87
C THR A 102 -1.39 -15.20 -4.90
N HIS A 103 -1.48 -14.57 -6.08
CA HIS A 103 -1.18 -13.14 -6.27
C HIS A 103 -1.90 -12.24 -5.26
N LYS A 104 -3.12 -12.61 -4.86
CA LYS A 104 -3.92 -11.88 -3.86
C LYS A 104 -3.24 -11.86 -2.49
N THR A 105 -2.76 -13.01 -2.02
CA THR A 105 -2.07 -13.12 -0.73
C THR A 105 -0.78 -12.30 -0.73
N THR A 106 0.00 -12.35 -1.82
CA THR A 106 1.21 -11.54 -1.96
C THR A 106 0.89 -10.05 -1.95
N LEU A 107 -0.14 -9.63 -2.68
CA LEU A 107 -0.57 -8.23 -2.71
C LEU A 107 -1.04 -7.74 -1.33
N GLN A 108 -1.75 -8.59 -0.57
CA GLN A 108 -2.15 -8.31 0.81
C GLN A 108 -0.93 -8.06 1.71
N GLY A 109 0.11 -8.89 1.60
CA GLY A 109 1.35 -8.73 2.35
C GLY A 109 2.09 -7.43 2.03
N VAL A 110 2.15 -7.07 0.74
CA VAL A 110 2.76 -5.80 0.29
C VAL A 110 1.98 -4.60 0.84
N VAL A 111 0.65 -4.59 0.67
CA VAL A 111 -0.20 -3.49 1.12
C VAL A 111 -0.16 -3.34 2.64
N TYR A 112 -0.16 -4.44 3.39
CA TYR A 112 -0.06 -4.42 4.85
C TYR A 112 1.23 -3.74 5.31
N GLN A 113 2.37 -4.13 4.75
CA GLN A 113 3.66 -3.54 5.12
C GLN A 113 3.79 -2.08 4.71
N LEU A 114 3.24 -1.69 3.56
CA LEU A 114 3.17 -0.29 3.16
C LEU A 114 2.28 0.53 4.10
N ASP A 115 1.13 -0.02 4.53
CA ASP A 115 0.23 0.61 5.49
C ASP A 115 0.92 0.86 6.84
N VAL A 116 1.71 -0.10 7.30
CA VAL A 116 2.54 0.02 8.52
C VAL A 116 3.65 1.06 8.32
N ALA A 117 4.37 1.03 7.20
CA ALA A 117 5.41 2.01 6.89
C ALA A 117 4.88 3.44 6.83
N LEU A 118 3.68 3.64 6.28
CA LEU A 118 2.98 4.92 6.20
C LEU A 118 2.44 5.41 7.56
N GLN A 119 2.53 4.64 8.65
CA GLN A 119 2.23 5.15 9.99
C GLN A 119 3.34 6.09 10.50
N SER A 120 4.57 5.92 10.03
CA SER A 120 5.69 6.80 10.36
C SER A 120 5.54 8.17 9.68
N THR A 121 5.67 9.23 10.46
CA THR A 121 5.61 10.62 9.98
C THR A 121 6.80 10.97 9.09
N GLU A 122 7.97 10.34 9.31
CA GLU A 122 9.13 10.52 8.43
C GLU A 122 8.87 9.94 7.05
N THR A 123 8.30 8.72 6.98
CA THR A 123 7.95 8.07 5.71
C THR A 123 6.88 8.85 4.96
N GLN A 124 5.91 9.47 5.66
CA GLN A 124 4.93 10.35 5.02
C GLN A 124 5.55 11.61 4.40
N LYS A 125 6.67 12.11 4.96
CA LYS A 125 7.35 13.32 4.48
C LYS A 125 8.37 13.04 3.40
N ALA A 126 9.25 12.05 3.63
CA ALA A 126 10.34 11.71 2.73
C ALA A 126 9.91 10.73 1.62
N GLY A 127 8.79 10.03 1.81
CA GLY A 127 8.29 9.05 0.85
C GLY A 127 8.93 7.68 1.05
N LEU A 128 8.93 6.90 -0.03
CA LEU A 128 9.29 5.49 -0.01
C LEU A 128 10.08 5.15 -1.28
N VAL A 129 11.19 4.46 -1.12
CA VAL A 129 12.04 3.94 -2.21
C VAL A 129 11.75 2.46 -2.33
N PHE A 130 11.33 2.03 -3.52
CA PHE A 130 11.04 0.63 -3.79
C PHE A 130 12.17 0.02 -4.62
N ILE A 131 12.83 -0.99 -4.05
CA ILE A 131 13.90 -1.76 -4.67
C ILE A 131 13.32 -3.12 -5.05
N TYR A 132 13.40 -3.44 -6.34
CA TYR A 132 13.03 -4.76 -6.85
C TYR A 132 14.31 -5.56 -7.10
N ASP A 133 14.61 -6.49 -6.20
CA ASP A 133 15.78 -7.35 -6.31
C ASP A 133 15.48 -8.57 -7.20
N MET A 134 16.04 -8.54 -8.40
CA MET A 134 15.99 -9.61 -9.40
C MET A 134 17.13 -10.62 -9.25
N SER A 135 18.03 -10.44 -8.28
CA SER A 135 19.21 -11.31 -8.12
C SER A 135 18.78 -12.75 -7.92
N THR A 136 19.38 -13.68 -8.68
CA THR A 136 19.08 -15.12 -8.64
C THR A 136 17.62 -15.52 -8.98
N SER A 137 16.80 -14.60 -9.47
CA SER A 137 15.43 -14.90 -9.89
C SER A 137 15.40 -15.70 -11.20
N LYS A 138 14.45 -16.62 -11.31
CA LYS A 138 14.18 -17.39 -12.54
C LYS A 138 12.90 -16.88 -13.19
N TYR A 139 12.67 -17.25 -14.45
CA TYR A 139 11.43 -16.91 -15.15
C TYR A 139 10.18 -17.41 -14.41
N SER A 140 10.27 -18.55 -13.72
CA SER A 140 9.20 -19.09 -12.88
C SER A 140 8.85 -18.23 -11.66
N ASN A 141 9.75 -17.32 -11.26
CA ASN A 141 9.53 -16.38 -10.17
C ASN A 141 8.96 -15.05 -10.67
N PHE A 142 8.99 -14.80 -11.98
CA PHE A 142 8.54 -13.53 -12.52
C PHE A 142 7.03 -13.52 -12.67
N ASP A 143 6.41 -12.48 -12.10
CA ASP A 143 4.99 -12.26 -12.14
C ASP A 143 4.73 -10.84 -12.64
N TYR A 144 4.37 -10.77 -13.93
CA TYR A 144 4.12 -9.51 -14.61
C TYR A 144 2.89 -8.79 -14.05
N ASP A 145 1.80 -9.53 -13.81
CA ASP A 145 0.53 -8.96 -13.37
C ASP A 145 0.64 -8.41 -11.95
N LEU A 146 1.29 -9.14 -11.05
CA LEU A 146 1.57 -8.64 -9.69
C LEU A 146 2.47 -7.41 -9.73
N SER A 147 3.52 -7.42 -10.54
CA SER A 147 4.43 -6.28 -10.65
C SER A 147 3.70 -5.04 -11.17
N GLN A 148 2.82 -5.19 -12.17
CA GLN A 148 1.96 -4.09 -12.64
C GLN A 148 1.02 -3.58 -11.55
N LYS A 149 0.40 -4.46 -10.76
CA LYS A 149 -0.48 -4.07 -9.66
C LYS A 149 0.26 -3.32 -8.56
N ILE A 150 1.44 -3.80 -8.16
CA ILE A 150 2.30 -3.14 -7.17
C ILE A 150 2.73 -1.76 -7.69
N LEU A 151 3.17 -1.66 -8.94
CA LEU A 151 3.53 -0.37 -9.54
C LEU A 151 2.32 0.56 -9.62
N THR A 152 1.13 0.06 -9.95
CA THR A 152 -0.09 0.88 -9.99
C THR A 152 -0.49 1.38 -8.61
N LEU A 153 -0.29 0.58 -7.55
CA LEU A 153 -0.50 1.00 -6.16
C LEU A 153 0.51 2.06 -5.72
N LEU A 154 1.77 1.91 -6.11
CA LEU A 154 2.86 2.83 -5.76
C LEU A 154 2.89 4.10 -6.64
N LYS A 155 2.22 4.09 -7.80
CA LYS A 155 2.19 5.22 -8.73
C LYS A 155 1.32 6.32 -8.16
N VAL A 156 1.96 7.26 -7.49
CA VAL A 156 1.40 8.53 -7.08
C VAL A 156 1.09 9.34 -8.35
N ARG A 157 -0.18 9.38 -8.78
CA ARG A 157 -0.68 10.34 -9.78
C ARG A 157 -1.17 11.62 -9.12
#